data_AF-A0A6P0YU94-F1
#
_entry.id   AF-A0A6P0YU94-F1
#
_cell.length_a   1.000
_cell.length_b   1.000
_cell.length_c   1.000
_cell.angle_alpha   90.00
_cell.angle_beta   90.00
_cell.angle_gamma   90.00
#
_symmetry.space_group_name_H-M   'P 1'
#
loop_
_entity.id
_entity.type
_entity.pdbx_description
1 polymer ?
#
loop_
_entity_poly.entity_id
_entity_poly.type
_entity_poly.pdbx_seq_one_letter_code
_entity_poly.pdbx_strand_id
1 'polypeptide(L)'
;MLTFLSLLSVFQTPAPLPPIPSSEPIATPVTVPATAVNISNLHSPIEHPSGSIHLPVQSTYNPLVLASRPVTQPRSVRPLPGQLDTVPVFNSNSPEVIQQEGVLLSTFPPETMAEPTAHLNYAFDGRFDIFAHHVARGLTSDDIRTMYMGVIVHNPNASSVTLNISQAATYLSQEAPFLDLPAYVANPLGTVFAGPGSRVMNDILRGIRQPHWPTTITIPPQHTHLLMNLPIPLRRLEVPVNGTLPSGRLLLPPLPEPEVDETMASASLNSGLLPNTQDTRNDNRPLPTNGRTALVRLYSSGPVYVASLAMYAPMASEVHERVPTLREWANILTQKGLAGPRDYPPTPPDAEHFSRFFYGRVAGVAQGSQWVATLTDSAQSNALTIPASGQRFSYALSTLDHNTFGTGQIQSGPMVSRYPDTAYRAHGNYGVHYNLALPLHNNTNQPQDVVVAFETPIQDEDQEDALTFLEPPEDRIFFRGTVLVRYMDSWNIPQARYFHLVQRRGQEGEPLVRLRMQPGDRRPVKVEFLYPPDATPPQVLTVETLPKK
;
A
#
# COMPACT_ATOMS: atom_id res chain seq x y z
N MET A 1 -36.64 58.24 4.90
CA MET A 1 -35.27 57.85 5.28
C MET A 1 -35.28 56.33 5.42
N LEU A 2 -34.28 55.68 4.80
CA LEU A 2 -33.98 54.24 4.72
C LEU A 2 -34.46 53.44 5.97
N THR A 3 -34.89 52.18 5.92
CA THR A 3 -34.22 51.01 5.31
C THR A 3 -35.04 49.72 5.46
N PHE A 4 -34.75 48.76 4.58
CA PHE A 4 -34.87 47.28 4.66
C PHE A 4 -36.25 46.58 4.56
N LEU A 5 -36.47 46.00 3.36
CA LEU A 5 -37.35 44.86 3.09
C LEU A 5 -36.83 43.59 3.80
N SER A 6 -37.73 42.90 4.49
CA SER A 6 -37.60 41.52 4.92
C SER A 6 -38.48 40.62 4.04
N LEU A 7 -37.88 39.83 3.15
CA LEU A 7 -38.55 38.76 2.43
C LEU A 7 -38.39 37.45 3.21
N LEU A 8 -39.51 36.90 3.67
CA LEU A 8 -39.60 35.56 4.23
C LEU A 8 -39.43 34.52 3.11
N SER A 9 -38.45 33.62 3.27
CA SER A 9 -38.32 32.41 2.47
C SER A 9 -39.14 31.30 3.11
N VAL A 10 -40.15 30.81 2.39
CA VAL A 10 -40.96 29.64 2.74
C VAL A 10 -40.11 28.38 2.55
N PHE A 11 -39.89 27.63 3.63
CA PHE A 11 -39.35 26.27 3.56
C PHE A 11 -40.45 25.33 3.03
N GLN A 12 -40.27 24.82 1.80
CA GLN A 12 -41.03 23.66 1.31
C GLN A 12 -40.33 22.38 1.78
N THR A 13 -41.04 21.59 2.58
CA THR A 13 -40.69 20.21 2.92
C THR A 13 -40.84 19.32 1.67
N PRO A 14 -39.86 18.46 1.33
CA PRO A 14 -40.04 17.49 0.25
C PRO A 14 -41.06 16.40 0.65
N ALA A 15 -41.93 16.03 -0.29
CA ALA A 15 -42.92 14.97 -0.14
C ALA A 15 -42.27 13.59 0.08
N PRO A 16 -42.92 12.66 0.82
CA PRO A 16 -42.39 11.33 1.06
C PRO A 16 -42.37 10.48 -0.22
N LEU A 17 -41.28 9.72 -0.40
CA LEU A 17 -41.12 8.75 -1.48
C LEU A 17 -42.12 7.58 -1.33
N PRO A 18 -42.64 7.01 -2.43
CA PRO A 18 -43.53 5.85 -2.39
C PRO A 18 -42.79 4.58 -1.92
N PRO A 19 -43.49 3.62 -1.30
CA PRO A 19 -42.89 2.40 -0.78
C PRO A 19 -42.34 1.49 -1.88
N ILE A 20 -41.18 0.90 -1.61
CA ILE A 20 -40.49 -0.09 -2.46
C ILE A 20 -41.29 -1.41 -2.43
N PRO A 21 -41.55 -2.08 -3.56
CA PRO A 21 -42.23 -3.36 -3.57
C PRO A 21 -41.35 -4.46 -2.95
N SER A 22 -41.97 -5.30 -2.14
CA SER A 22 -41.40 -6.46 -1.45
C SER A 22 -40.82 -7.48 -2.43
N SER A 23 -39.57 -7.87 -2.23
CA SER A 23 -38.89 -8.95 -2.93
C SER A 23 -39.44 -10.33 -2.52
N GLU A 24 -39.90 -11.10 -3.50
CA GLU A 24 -40.22 -12.53 -3.35
C GLU A 24 -38.97 -13.39 -3.07
N PRO A 25 -39.12 -14.57 -2.44
CA PRO A 25 -38.01 -15.38 -1.93
C PRO A 25 -37.24 -16.11 -3.04
N ILE A 26 -35.92 -16.13 -2.90
CA ILE A 26 -34.98 -16.83 -3.79
C ILE A 26 -35.09 -18.35 -3.57
N ALA A 27 -35.17 -19.08 -4.69
CA ALA A 27 -35.22 -20.54 -4.76
C ALA A 27 -33.93 -21.22 -4.28
N THR A 28 -34.10 -22.38 -3.63
CA THR A 28 -33.05 -23.27 -3.11
C THR A 28 -32.12 -23.84 -4.20
N PRO A 29 -30.84 -24.15 -3.90
CA PRO A 29 -29.93 -24.79 -4.86
C PRO A 29 -30.26 -26.27 -5.07
N VAL A 30 -30.27 -26.68 -6.34
CA VAL A 30 -30.40 -28.07 -6.79
C VAL A 30 -29.08 -28.82 -6.58
N THR A 31 -29.16 -29.98 -5.93
CA THR A 31 -28.06 -30.93 -5.71
C THR A 31 -27.91 -31.87 -6.91
N VAL A 32 -26.70 -32.07 -7.43
CA VAL A 32 -26.39 -33.08 -8.46
C VAL A 32 -25.63 -34.24 -7.81
N PRO A 33 -26.05 -35.51 -7.96
CA PRO A 33 -25.35 -36.65 -7.34
C PRO A 33 -24.15 -37.11 -8.19
N ALA A 34 -23.03 -37.35 -7.52
CA ALA A 34 -21.84 -37.99 -8.10
C ALA A 34 -21.97 -39.52 -8.02
N THR A 35 -22.05 -40.18 -9.17
CA THR A 35 -21.99 -41.65 -9.29
C THR A 35 -20.55 -42.13 -9.24
N ALA A 36 -20.20 -42.92 -8.23
CA ALA A 36 -18.94 -43.65 -8.13
C ALA A 36 -18.97 -44.89 -9.03
N VAL A 37 -17.97 -45.06 -9.89
CA VAL A 37 -17.74 -46.30 -10.66
C VAL A 37 -16.73 -47.16 -9.90
N ASN A 38 -17.19 -48.33 -9.47
CA ASN A 38 -16.43 -49.34 -8.75
C ASN A 38 -15.85 -50.34 -9.76
N ILE A 39 -14.53 -50.51 -9.79
CA ILE A 39 -13.87 -51.54 -10.61
C ILE A 39 -13.02 -52.41 -9.68
N SER A 40 -13.68 -53.39 -9.08
CA SER A 40 -13.05 -54.53 -8.43
C SER A 40 -13.32 -55.78 -9.29
N ASN A 41 -12.25 -56.55 -9.55
CA ASN A 41 -12.18 -57.89 -10.15
C ASN A 41 -11.72 -57.97 -11.61
N LEU A 42 -10.40 -58.11 -11.79
CA LEU A 42 -9.81 -59.05 -12.74
C LEU A 42 -8.61 -59.70 -12.04
N HIS A 43 -8.71 -61.00 -11.76
CA HIS A 43 -7.67 -61.86 -11.19
C HIS A 43 -7.33 -62.94 -12.21
N SER A 44 -6.04 -63.28 -12.35
CA SER A 44 -5.41 -64.62 -12.49
C SER A 44 -4.09 -64.53 -13.33
N PRO A 45 -3.15 -65.50 -13.27
CA PRO A 45 -1.95 -65.39 -12.42
C PRO A 45 -0.64 -65.64 -13.19
N ILE A 46 0.49 -64.98 -12.86
CA ILE A 46 1.80 -65.38 -13.40
C ILE A 46 2.90 -65.29 -12.33
N GLU A 47 3.70 -66.34 -12.30
CA GLU A 47 4.74 -66.77 -11.36
C GLU A 47 5.83 -65.74 -11.06
N HIS A 48 6.42 -65.84 -9.86
CA HIS A 48 7.63 -65.15 -9.46
C HIS A 48 8.88 -65.86 -10.00
N PRO A 49 9.80 -65.11 -10.63
CA PRO A 49 11.22 -65.37 -10.49
C PRO A 49 11.93 -64.15 -9.89
N SER A 50 12.76 -64.45 -8.90
CA SER A 50 13.67 -63.54 -8.22
C SER A 50 14.66 -62.91 -9.21
N GLY A 51 14.57 -61.60 -9.41
CA GLY A 51 15.52 -60.82 -10.20
C GLY A 51 15.52 -59.38 -9.72
N SER A 52 16.67 -58.89 -9.27
CA SER A 52 16.89 -57.50 -8.84
C SER A 52 16.70 -56.53 -10.00
N ILE A 53 15.60 -55.78 -9.98
CA ILE A 53 15.32 -54.69 -10.93
C ILE A 53 15.76 -53.37 -10.30
N HIS A 54 16.75 -52.74 -10.91
CA HIS A 54 17.15 -51.36 -10.65
C HIS A 54 16.03 -50.45 -11.19
N LEU A 55 15.25 -49.83 -10.30
CA LEU A 55 14.25 -48.83 -10.68
C LEU A 55 14.98 -47.55 -11.11
N PRO A 56 14.71 -47.00 -12.31
CA PRO A 56 15.31 -45.73 -12.71
C PRO A 56 14.81 -44.61 -11.80
N VAL A 57 15.75 -43.77 -11.38
CA VAL A 57 15.53 -42.55 -10.62
C VAL A 57 14.36 -41.77 -11.20
N GLN A 58 13.36 -41.50 -10.36
CA GLN A 58 12.27 -40.57 -10.69
C GLN A 58 12.90 -39.24 -11.10
N SER A 59 12.73 -38.89 -12.38
CA SER A 59 13.05 -37.58 -12.92
C SER A 59 12.34 -36.52 -12.08
N THR A 60 13.12 -35.69 -11.39
CA THR A 60 12.62 -34.45 -10.83
C THR A 60 12.08 -33.61 -12.00
N TYR A 61 10.77 -33.34 -11.99
CA TYR A 61 10.22 -32.25 -12.78
C TYR A 61 10.80 -30.96 -12.22
N ASN A 62 11.97 -30.55 -12.71
CA ASN A 62 12.38 -29.16 -12.64
C ASN A 62 11.49 -28.43 -13.64
N PRO A 63 10.54 -27.56 -13.22
CA PRO A 63 9.96 -26.62 -14.16
C PRO A 63 11.15 -25.84 -14.75
N LEU A 64 11.30 -25.90 -16.07
CA LEU A 64 12.29 -25.09 -16.77
C LEU A 64 12.01 -23.63 -16.40
N VAL A 65 12.84 -23.06 -15.52
CA VAL A 65 12.87 -21.62 -15.30
C VAL A 65 13.32 -21.04 -16.64
N LEU A 66 12.38 -20.52 -17.43
CA LEU A 66 12.71 -19.81 -18.65
C LEU A 66 13.60 -18.63 -18.25
N ALA A 67 14.83 -18.63 -18.74
CA ALA A 67 15.72 -17.50 -18.57
C ALA A 67 15.05 -16.26 -19.18
N SER A 68 14.83 -15.24 -18.34
CA SER A 68 14.29 -13.95 -18.78
C SER A 68 15.25 -13.31 -19.78
N ARG A 69 14.69 -12.83 -20.90
CA ARG A 69 15.44 -12.19 -21.98
C ARG A 69 15.18 -10.69 -21.95
N PRO A 70 16.20 -9.83 -21.98
CA PRO A 70 15.99 -8.39 -22.09
C PRO A 70 15.43 -8.03 -23.48
N VAL A 71 14.40 -7.20 -23.51
CA VAL A 71 13.79 -6.64 -24.72
C VAL A 71 13.81 -5.13 -24.60
N THR A 72 14.70 -4.49 -25.35
CA THR A 72 14.84 -3.03 -25.38
C THR A 72 13.97 -2.46 -26.48
N GLN A 73 13.09 -1.53 -26.11
CA GLN A 73 12.12 -0.91 -27.01
C GLN A 73 12.43 0.59 -27.15
N PRO A 74 12.78 1.07 -28.36
CA PRO A 74 13.06 2.49 -28.59
C PRO A 74 11.84 3.37 -28.30
N ARG A 75 12.03 4.39 -27.48
CA ARG A 75 10.99 5.39 -27.13
C ARG A 75 11.61 6.54 -26.34
N SER A 76 11.06 7.74 -26.49
CA SER A 76 11.44 8.87 -25.63
C SER A 76 10.92 8.65 -24.21
N VAL A 77 11.81 8.76 -23.22
CA VAL A 77 11.46 8.84 -21.80
C VAL A 77 11.55 10.29 -21.35
N ARG A 78 10.48 10.81 -20.75
CA ARG A 78 10.32 12.24 -20.44
C ARG A 78 10.22 12.44 -18.93
N PRO A 79 10.75 13.56 -18.41
CA PRO A 79 10.46 13.99 -17.05
C PRO A 79 8.96 14.27 -16.91
N LEU A 80 8.40 13.96 -15.74
CA LEU A 80 7.00 14.24 -15.43
C LEU A 80 6.82 15.74 -15.15
N PRO A 81 5.95 16.46 -15.89
CA PRO A 81 5.69 17.86 -15.58
C PRO A 81 4.97 18.00 -14.23
N GLY A 82 4.89 19.23 -13.71
CA GLY A 82 4.38 19.49 -12.37
C GLY A 82 5.44 19.27 -11.30
N GLN A 83 5.00 19.22 -10.05
CA GLN A 83 5.85 19.07 -8.88
C GLN A 83 5.04 18.55 -7.69
N LEU A 84 5.74 18.06 -6.67
CA LEU A 84 5.13 17.82 -5.36
C LEU A 84 4.57 19.13 -4.79
N ASP A 85 3.46 19.04 -4.06
CA ASP A 85 3.02 20.13 -3.21
C ASP A 85 3.95 20.34 -2.01
N THR A 86 3.63 21.31 -1.16
CA THR A 86 4.43 21.66 0.02
C THR A 86 3.85 21.08 1.31
N VAL A 87 2.89 20.16 1.24
CA VAL A 87 2.23 19.61 2.43
C VAL A 87 3.24 18.72 3.18
N PRO A 88 3.52 18.97 4.47
CA PRO A 88 4.40 18.12 5.24
C PRO A 88 3.74 16.77 5.54
N VAL A 89 4.53 15.71 5.45
CA VAL A 89 4.13 14.33 5.71
C VAL A 89 5.01 13.77 6.81
N PHE A 90 4.39 13.48 7.97
CA PHE A 90 5.00 12.67 9.01
C PHE A 90 5.09 11.23 8.49
N ASN A 91 6.31 10.77 8.15
CA ASN A 91 6.54 9.48 7.51
C ASN A 91 7.27 8.54 8.47
N SER A 92 6.57 7.53 8.98
CA SER A 92 7.08 6.55 9.95
C SER A 92 7.22 5.19 9.27
N ASN A 93 8.39 4.87 8.73
CA ASN A 93 8.67 3.59 8.07
C ASN A 93 10.09 3.05 8.38
N SER A 94 10.74 3.56 9.44
CA SER A 94 12.03 3.03 9.90
C SER A 94 12.05 2.86 11.43
N PRO A 95 12.30 1.64 11.96
CA PRO A 95 12.49 0.42 11.18
C PRO A 95 11.17 -0.08 10.57
N GLU A 96 11.24 -0.74 9.42
CA GLU A 96 10.05 -1.41 8.88
C GLU A 96 9.65 -2.60 9.77
N VAL A 97 10.60 -3.44 10.15
CA VAL A 97 10.37 -4.59 11.04
C VAL A 97 10.70 -4.19 12.48
N ILE A 98 9.69 -4.16 13.34
CA ILE A 98 9.84 -3.78 14.75
C ILE A 98 10.04 -5.05 15.59
N GLN A 99 11.16 -5.09 16.32
CA GLN A 99 11.43 -6.14 17.30
C GLN A 99 11.80 -5.59 18.68
N GLN A 100 12.15 -4.30 18.76
CA GLN A 100 12.46 -3.57 19.98
C GLN A 100 11.55 -2.35 20.12
N GLU A 101 10.98 -2.19 21.31
CA GLU A 101 10.14 -1.04 21.69
C GLU A 101 10.92 0.28 21.70
N GLY A 102 10.25 1.39 21.39
CA GLY A 102 10.86 2.71 21.39
C GLY A 102 10.14 3.72 20.52
N VAL A 103 10.83 4.81 20.23
CA VAL A 103 10.36 5.86 19.32
C VAL A 103 10.56 5.43 17.87
N LEU A 104 9.49 5.36 17.08
CA LEU A 104 9.59 5.12 15.63
C LEU A 104 9.90 6.42 14.89
N LEU A 105 9.20 7.49 15.27
CA LEU A 105 9.43 8.85 14.81
C LEU A 105 8.83 9.83 15.83
N SER A 106 9.55 10.89 16.20
CA SER A 106 9.03 11.94 17.07
C SER A 106 9.46 13.31 16.58
N THR A 107 8.51 14.23 16.50
CA THR A 107 8.78 15.64 16.21
C THR A 107 8.77 16.52 17.46
N PHE A 108 8.63 15.94 18.64
CA PHE A 108 8.65 16.69 19.89
C PHE A 108 9.98 17.43 20.08
N PRO A 109 10.01 18.49 20.92
CA PRO A 109 11.26 19.12 21.33
C PRO A 109 12.13 18.16 22.19
N PRO A 110 13.46 18.16 22.01
CA PRO A 110 14.37 17.20 22.66
C PRO A 110 14.73 17.55 24.12
N GLU A 111 14.50 18.78 24.57
CA GLU A 111 15.14 19.37 25.76
C GLU A 111 14.79 18.64 27.07
N THR A 112 13.61 18.00 27.12
CA THR A 112 13.13 17.28 28.31
C THR A 112 13.14 15.77 28.16
N MET A 113 13.73 15.26 27.07
CA MET A 113 13.70 13.84 26.72
C MET A 113 14.97 13.14 27.19
N ALA A 114 14.85 11.90 27.67
CA ALA A 114 16.01 11.12 28.11
C ALA A 114 16.97 10.80 26.96
N GLU A 115 16.45 10.65 25.74
CA GLU A 115 17.21 10.37 24.51
C GLU A 115 16.96 11.47 23.47
N PRO A 116 17.62 12.64 23.58
CA PRO A 116 17.39 13.81 22.72
C PRO A 116 17.46 13.53 21.21
N THR A 117 18.30 12.58 20.78
CA THR A 117 18.50 12.22 19.37
C THR A 117 17.30 11.52 18.74
N ALA A 118 16.34 11.05 19.54
CA ALA A 118 15.10 10.46 19.07
C ALA A 118 14.03 11.51 18.70
N HIS A 119 14.33 12.81 18.80
CA HIS A 119 13.34 13.89 18.68
C HIS A 119 13.76 14.99 17.70
N LEU A 120 12.93 15.23 16.68
CA LEU A 120 13.26 16.08 15.54
C LEU A 120 12.90 17.58 15.69
N ASN A 121 12.21 17.96 16.77
CA ASN A 121 11.74 19.32 17.03
C ASN A 121 11.07 20.00 15.82
N TYR A 122 9.97 19.43 15.35
CA TYR A 122 9.18 19.97 14.24
C TYR A 122 7.70 20.09 14.60
N ALA A 123 7.17 21.30 14.60
CA ALA A 123 5.75 21.55 14.82
C ALA A 123 4.99 21.55 13.49
N PHE A 124 3.92 20.76 13.41
CA PHE A 124 2.96 20.83 12.31
C PHE A 124 1.95 21.93 12.57
N ASP A 125 1.68 22.76 11.58
CA ASP A 125 0.65 23.80 11.63
C ASP A 125 -0.09 23.83 10.28
N GLY A 126 -1.43 23.84 10.31
CA GLY A 126 -2.25 23.68 9.11
C GLY A 126 -2.31 22.24 8.57
N ARG A 127 -2.25 22.09 7.24
CA ARG A 127 -2.45 20.81 6.52
C ARG A 127 -1.21 19.93 6.63
N PHE A 128 -1.35 18.67 7.08
CA PHE A 128 -0.29 17.67 7.08
C PHE A 128 -0.82 16.24 7.01
N ASP A 129 0.00 15.30 6.55
CA ASP A 129 -0.33 13.86 6.53
C ASP A 129 0.47 13.07 7.55
N ILE A 130 -0.10 11.97 8.01
CA ILE A 130 0.59 10.92 8.76
C ILE A 130 0.55 9.66 7.91
N PHE A 131 1.73 9.18 7.51
CA PHE A 131 1.92 7.87 6.90
C PHE A 131 2.74 6.99 7.83
N ALA A 132 2.28 5.77 8.08
CA ALA A 132 3.03 4.78 8.85
C ALA A 132 2.91 3.39 8.22
N HIS A 133 4.02 2.66 8.17
CA HIS A 133 4.05 1.27 7.74
C HIS A 133 5.08 0.49 8.56
N HIS A 134 4.62 -0.55 9.26
CA HIS A 134 5.48 -1.36 10.11
C HIS A 134 5.02 -2.81 10.17
N VAL A 135 5.96 -3.71 10.45
CA VAL A 135 5.79 -5.16 10.52
C VAL A 135 6.24 -5.64 11.89
N ALA A 136 5.37 -6.40 12.56
CA ALA A 136 5.77 -7.23 13.69
C ALA A 136 6.21 -8.61 13.17
N ARG A 137 7.32 -9.13 13.69
CA ARG A 137 7.80 -10.47 13.37
C ARG A 137 8.15 -11.22 14.65
N GLY A 138 7.68 -12.45 14.76
CA GLY A 138 7.96 -13.34 15.87
C GLY A 138 9.45 -13.66 15.98
N LEU A 139 9.90 -13.94 17.21
CA LEU A 139 11.26 -14.44 17.46
C LEU A 139 11.34 -15.96 17.33
N THR A 140 10.22 -16.64 17.59
CA THR A 140 10.01 -18.07 17.39
C THR A 140 8.73 -18.28 16.58
N SER A 141 8.58 -19.47 16.02
CA SER A 141 7.37 -19.94 15.32
C SER A 141 6.09 -19.88 16.18
N ASP A 142 6.23 -20.02 17.51
CA ASP A 142 5.14 -19.98 18.48
C ASP A 142 4.96 -18.58 19.12
N ASP A 143 5.63 -17.55 18.62
CA ASP A 143 5.53 -16.21 19.17
C ASP A 143 4.16 -15.59 18.84
N ILE A 144 3.33 -15.47 19.88
CA ILE A 144 1.96 -14.96 19.77
C ILE A 144 1.82 -13.50 20.19
N ARG A 145 2.92 -12.80 20.53
CA ARG A 145 2.87 -11.46 21.13
C ARG A 145 2.21 -10.43 20.20
N THR A 146 1.65 -9.39 20.80
CA THR A 146 1.10 -8.25 20.05
C THR A 146 2.05 -7.06 20.16
N MET A 147 2.61 -6.63 19.03
CA MET A 147 3.24 -5.30 18.94
C MET A 147 2.15 -4.24 18.80
N TYR A 148 2.33 -3.05 19.36
CA TYR A 148 1.45 -1.91 19.17
C TYR A 148 2.19 -0.77 18.48
N MET A 149 1.48 -0.07 17.58
CA MET A 149 1.87 1.22 17.04
C MET A 149 0.96 2.30 17.63
N GLY A 150 1.52 3.15 18.47
CA GLY A 150 0.84 4.30 19.06
C GLY A 150 1.19 5.59 18.33
N VAL A 151 0.20 6.45 18.07
CA VAL A 151 0.44 7.81 17.58
C VAL A 151 -0.16 8.80 18.56
N ILE A 152 0.67 9.67 19.11
CA ILE A 152 0.26 10.74 20.03
C ILE A 152 0.48 12.10 19.39
N VAL A 153 -0.42 13.04 19.70
CA VAL A 153 -0.35 14.43 19.25
C VAL A 153 -0.41 15.34 20.47
N HIS A 154 0.56 16.23 20.59
CA HIS A 154 0.65 17.20 21.69
C HIS A 154 0.34 18.60 21.20
N ASN A 155 -0.50 19.30 21.95
CA ASN A 155 -0.80 20.71 21.77
C ASN A 155 0.10 21.55 22.70
N PRO A 156 1.16 22.21 22.20
CA PRO A 156 2.05 23.06 22.99
C PRO A 156 1.47 24.47 23.23
N ASN A 157 0.27 24.79 22.76
CA ASN A 157 -0.29 26.14 22.82
C ASN A 157 -0.98 26.40 24.18
N ALA A 158 -1.21 27.69 24.48
CA ALA A 158 -2.03 28.13 25.61
C ALA A 158 -3.55 28.07 25.32
N SER A 159 -3.93 27.84 24.07
CA SER A 159 -5.31 27.65 23.61
C SER A 159 -5.53 26.21 23.10
N SER A 160 -6.79 25.79 23.01
CA SER A 160 -7.12 24.49 22.41
C SER A 160 -6.83 24.48 20.92
N VAL A 161 -6.32 23.35 20.42
CA VAL A 161 -6.14 23.10 18.99
C VAL A 161 -7.19 22.11 18.50
N THR A 162 -7.71 22.35 17.30
CA THR A 162 -8.62 21.43 16.63
C THR A 162 -7.88 20.72 15.50
N LEU A 163 -7.91 19.39 15.51
CA LEU A 163 -7.48 18.54 14.41
C LEU A 163 -8.69 18.11 13.59
N ASN A 164 -8.71 18.43 12.30
CA ASN A 164 -9.68 17.93 11.35
C ASN A 164 -9.07 16.75 10.58
N ILE A 165 -9.75 15.60 10.57
CA ILE A 165 -9.32 14.39 9.88
C ILE A 165 -10.21 14.20 8.64
N SER A 166 -9.68 14.57 7.48
CA SER A 166 -10.45 14.53 6.23
C SER A 166 -10.59 13.11 5.69
N GLN A 167 -9.53 12.30 5.78
CA GLN A 167 -9.53 10.89 5.42
C GLN A 167 -8.55 10.12 6.31
N ALA A 168 -8.89 8.86 6.59
CA ALA A 168 -8.08 7.97 7.42
C ALA A 168 -8.41 6.52 7.08
N ALA A 169 -7.36 5.72 6.89
CA ALA A 169 -7.47 4.28 6.72
C ALA A 169 -6.27 3.56 7.33
N THR A 170 -6.53 2.43 8.00
CA THR A 170 -5.51 1.49 8.46
C THR A 170 -5.98 0.05 8.29
N TYR A 171 -5.06 -0.84 7.94
CA TYR A 171 -5.32 -2.26 7.78
C TYR A 171 -4.11 -3.08 8.21
N LEU A 172 -4.38 -4.29 8.72
CA LEU A 172 -3.39 -5.34 8.95
C LEU A 172 -3.20 -6.22 7.70
N SER A 173 -2.06 -6.90 7.59
CA SER A 173 -1.88 -7.99 6.63
C SER A 173 -2.82 -9.17 6.89
N GLN A 174 -3.28 -9.36 8.13
CA GLN A 174 -4.35 -10.31 8.46
C GLN A 174 -5.73 -9.90 7.92
N GLU A 175 -6.00 -8.60 7.76
CA GLU A 175 -7.24 -8.08 7.17
C GLU A 175 -7.13 -7.91 5.64
N ALA A 176 -5.91 -7.67 5.15
CA ALA A 176 -5.57 -7.49 3.76
C ALA A 176 -4.35 -8.35 3.38
N PRO A 177 -4.55 -9.66 3.15
CA PRO A 177 -3.45 -10.58 2.87
C PRO A 177 -2.77 -10.27 1.53
N PHE A 178 -1.51 -10.70 1.41
CA PHE A 178 -0.77 -10.65 0.16
C PHE A 178 -1.21 -11.78 -0.78
N LEU A 179 -2.31 -11.55 -1.49
CA LEU A 179 -2.84 -12.50 -2.47
C LEU A 179 -1.95 -12.55 -3.72
N ASP A 180 -1.79 -13.74 -4.28
CA ASP A 180 -1.26 -13.91 -5.63
C ASP A 180 -2.36 -13.57 -6.64
N LEU A 181 -2.28 -12.35 -7.19
CA LEU A 181 -3.27 -11.81 -8.12
C LEU A 181 -2.66 -11.74 -9.53
N PRO A 182 -3.49 -11.83 -10.58
CA PRO A 182 -3.07 -11.50 -11.93
C PRO A 182 -2.47 -10.09 -12.00
N ALA A 183 -1.61 -9.87 -13.01
CA ALA A 183 -0.92 -8.59 -13.15
C ALA A 183 -1.85 -7.39 -13.35
N TYR A 184 -3.06 -7.65 -13.83
CA TYR A 184 -4.08 -6.67 -14.13
C TYR A 184 -5.47 -7.20 -13.75
N VAL A 185 -6.15 -6.52 -12.85
CA VAL A 185 -7.50 -6.90 -12.40
C VAL A 185 -8.40 -5.68 -12.35
N ALA A 186 -9.56 -5.74 -13.02
CA ALA A 186 -10.58 -4.72 -12.87
C ALA A 186 -11.10 -4.71 -11.42
N ASN A 187 -11.13 -3.53 -10.80
CA ASN A 187 -11.49 -3.37 -9.40
C ASN A 187 -12.64 -2.35 -9.22
N PRO A 188 -13.80 -2.48 -9.90
CA PRO A 188 -14.85 -1.47 -9.83
C PRO A 188 -15.39 -1.28 -8.40
N LEU A 189 -15.49 -2.37 -7.63
CA LEU A 189 -16.05 -2.38 -6.28
C LEU A 189 -15.04 -2.06 -5.17
N GLY A 190 -13.75 -1.95 -5.48
CA GLY A 190 -12.71 -1.71 -4.47
C GLY A 190 -12.41 -2.91 -3.57
N THR A 191 -12.84 -4.11 -3.95
CA THR A 191 -12.67 -5.35 -3.18
C THR A 191 -11.42 -6.14 -3.56
N VAL A 192 -10.67 -5.70 -4.59
CA VAL A 192 -9.40 -6.32 -5.00
C VAL A 192 -8.22 -5.53 -4.44
N PHE A 193 -7.39 -6.22 -3.66
CA PHE A 193 -6.19 -5.69 -3.02
C PHE A 193 -5.27 -6.86 -2.64
N ALA A 194 -3.99 -6.57 -2.47
CA ALA A 194 -3.04 -7.52 -1.89
C ALA A 194 -2.07 -6.76 -0.97
N GLY A 195 -2.11 -7.08 0.32
CA GLY A 195 -1.38 -6.37 1.36
C GLY A 195 -2.10 -5.13 1.93
N PRO A 196 -1.76 -4.72 3.16
CA PRO A 196 -2.39 -3.59 3.85
C PRO A 196 -2.09 -2.26 3.16
N GLY A 197 -0.90 -2.11 2.58
CA GLY A 197 -0.50 -0.92 1.82
C GLY A 197 -1.42 -0.64 0.64
N SER A 198 -1.61 -1.63 -0.24
CA SER A 198 -2.47 -1.48 -1.40
C SER A 198 -3.93 -1.25 -1.01
N ARG A 199 -4.41 -1.88 0.09
CA ARG A 199 -5.77 -1.66 0.59
C ARG A 199 -5.99 -0.24 1.12
N VAL A 200 -5.07 0.28 1.94
CA VAL A 200 -5.12 1.67 2.41
C VAL A 200 -5.16 2.63 1.22
N MET A 201 -4.27 2.46 0.24
CA MET A 201 -4.22 3.33 -0.94
C MET A 201 -5.49 3.24 -1.79
N ASN A 202 -6.07 2.05 -1.97
CA ASN A 202 -7.34 1.86 -2.68
C ASN A 202 -8.49 2.65 -2.03
N ASP A 203 -8.64 2.54 -0.71
CA ASP A 203 -9.75 3.19 -0.01
C ASP A 203 -9.59 4.72 -0.04
N ILE A 204 -8.38 5.23 0.19
CA ILE A 204 -8.10 6.67 0.15
C ILE A 204 -8.31 7.24 -1.26
N LEU A 205 -7.87 6.54 -2.32
CA LEU A 205 -8.08 6.94 -3.72
C LEU A 205 -9.57 7.05 -4.07
N ARG A 206 -10.42 6.24 -3.43
CA ARG A 206 -11.88 6.24 -3.62
C ARG A 206 -12.62 7.29 -2.80
N GLY A 207 -11.92 8.08 -1.99
CA GLY A 207 -12.58 9.00 -1.07
C GLY A 207 -13.14 8.31 0.18
N ILE A 208 -12.85 7.03 0.40
CA ILE A 208 -13.37 6.28 1.55
C ILE A 208 -12.59 6.66 2.80
N ARG A 209 -13.34 6.90 3.89
CA ARG A 209 -12.81 7.07 5.26
C ARG A 209 -13.39 5.95 6.12
N GLN A 210 -12.56 5.27 6.90
CA GLN A 210 -13.10 4.25 7.81
C GLN A 210 -13.96 4.95 8.90
N PRO A 211 -15.17 4.45 9.19
CA PRO A 211 -16.17 5.19 9.97
C PRO A 211 -15.82 5.37 11.45
N HIS A 212 -14.89 4.57 11.99
CA HIS A 212 -14.48 4.67 13.38
C HIS A 212 -13.54 5.85 13.66
N TRP A 213 -12.96 6.48 12.63
CA TRP A 213 -12.15 7.67 12.82
C TRP A 213 -13.05 8.90 13.10
N PRO A 214 -12.77 9.67 14.16
CA PRO A 214 -13.44 10.94 14.37
C PRO A 214 -13.12 11.89 13.23
N THR A 215 -14.07 12.74 12.84
CA THR A 215 -13.82 13.79 11.84
C THR A 215 -13.05 14.97 12.41
N THR A 216 -13.19 15.19 13.71
CA THR A 216 -12.61 16.33 14.43
C THR A 216 -12.23 15.91 15.84
N ILE A 217 -11.08 16.39 16.32
CA ILE A 217 -10.60 16.20 17.69
C ILE A 217 -10.20 17.57 18.23
N THR A 218 -10.65 17.92 19.44
CA THR A 218 -10.17 19.12 20.14
C THR A 218 -9.19 18.71 21.23
N ILE A 219 -7.97 19.22 21.17
CA ILE A 219 -6.90 18.98 22.13
C ILE A 219 -6.77 20.22 23.03
N PRO A 220 -7.03 20.12 24.35
CA PRO A 220 -6.89 21.24 25.26
C PRO A 220 -5.46 21.82 25.29
N PRO A 221 -5.27 23.04 25.82
CA PRO A 221 -3.95 23.64 26.00
C PRO A 221 -3.00 22.72 26.76
N GLN A 222 -1.74 22.57 26.31
CA GLN A 222 -0.72 21.76 26.99
C GLN A 222 -1.08 20.27 27.17
N HIS A 223 -2.07 19.75 26.44
CA HIS A 223 -2.50 18.36 26.56
C HIS A 223 -2.00 17.51 25.39
N THR A 224 -1.82 16.22 25.68
CA THR A 224 -1.51 15.19 24.69
C THR A 224 -2.73 14.31 24.45
N HIS A 225 -3.01 14.03 23.19
CA HIS A 225 -4.07 13.15 22.74
C HIS A 225 -3.49 11.88 22.11
N LEU A 226 -4.09 10.73 22.41
CA LEU A 226 -3.76 9.45 21.77
C LEU A 226 -4.58 9.31 20.48
N LEU A 227 -4.00 9.70 19.35
CA LEU A 227 -4.65 9.67 18.04
C LEU A 227 -4.84 8.23 17.52
N MET A 228 -3.84 7.36 17.73
CA MET A 228 -3.87 5.97 17.30
C MET A 228 -3.32 5.05 18.39
N ASN A 229 -3.94 3.87 18.56
CA ASN A 229 -3.47 2.83 19.47
C ASN A 229 -3.69 1.46 18.81
N LEU A 230 -2.85 1.14 17.82
CA LEU A 230 -3.13 0.13 16.81
C LEU A 230 -2.33 -1.16 17.07
N PRO A 231 -3.00 -2.31 17.34
CA PRO A 231 -2.30 -3.58 17.50
C PRO A 231 -1.77 -4.13 16.17
N ILE A 232 -0.67 -4.85 16.21
CA ILE A 232 -0.06 -5.64 15.14
C ILE A 232 0.18 -7.05 15.72
N PRO A 233 -0.89 -7.85 15.86
CA PRO A 233 -0.83 -9.11 16.59
C PRO A 233 -0.18 -10.21 15.73
N LEU A 234 0.64 -11.05 16.35
CA LEU A 234 1.19 -12.26 15.71
C LEU A 234 0.23 -13.47 15.77
N ARG A 235 -0.94 -13.26 16.39
CA ARG A 235 -2.08 -14.19 16.43
C ARG A 235 -3.35 -13.49 15.94
N ARG A 236 -4.43 -14.25 15.75
CA ARG A 236 -5.77 -13.68 15.56
C ARG A 236 -6.30 -13.17 16.92
N LEU A 237 -7.00 -12.04 16.91
CA LEU A 237 -7.71 -11.50 18.09
C LEU A 237 -9.22 -11.54 17.84
N GLU A 238 -10.01 -11.73 18.90
CA GLU A 238 -11.49 -11.64 18.86
C GLU A 238 -12.03 -10.25 19.18
N VAL A 239 -11.13 -9.31 19.44
CA VAL A 239 -11.45 -7.92 19.73
C VAL A 239 -11.16 -7.02 18.52
N PRO A 240 -11.78 -5.83 18.43
CA PRO A 240 -11.49 -4.88 17.37
C PRO A 240 -9.99 -4.55 17.29
N VAL A 241 -9.40 -4.73 16.11
CA VAL A 241 -7.99 -4.44 15.82
C VAL A 241 -7.80 -3.08 15.14
N ASN A 242 -8.85 -2.33 14.87
CA ASN A 242 -8.81 -0.99 14.27
C ASN A 242 -8.44 0.13 15.27
N GLY A 243 -8.06 -0.21 16.51
CA GLY A 243 -7.67 0.74 17.55
C GLY A 243 -8.82 1.33 18.37
N THR A 244 -10.06 0.90 18.17
CA THR A 244 -11.20 1.40 18.95
C THR A 244 -11.37 0.72 20.30
N LEU A 245 -10.62 -0.36 20.56
CA LEU A 245 -10.68 -1.04 21.85
C LEU A 245 -10.07 -0.12 22.94
N PRO A 246 -10.81 0.20 24.02
CA PRO A 246 -10.33 1.16 25.02
C PRO A 246 -9.03 0.72 25.71
N SER A 247 -8.21 1.70 26.10
CA SER A 247 -7.00 1.47 26.90
C SER A 247 -7.28 0.63 28.15
N GLY A 248 -6.37 -0.29 28.46
CA GLY A 248 -6.47 -1.19 29.61
C GLY A 248 -7.34 -2.42 29.40
N ARG A 249 -8.11 -2.51 28.31
CA ARG A 249 -8.95 -3.70 28.02
C ARG A 249 -8.10 -4.89 27.60
N LEU A 250 -8.54 -6.10 27.96
CA LEU A 250 -7.85 -7.34 27.62
C LEU A 250 -7.89 -7.63 26.11
N LEU A 251 -6.80 -8.19 25.60
CA LEU A 251 -6.70 -8.70 24.22
C LEU A 251 -7.04 -10.18 24.23
N LEU A 252 -8.33 -10.47 24.07
CA LEU A 252 -8.83 -11.83 24.11
C LEU A 252 -8.36 -12.60 22.84
N PRO A 253 -7.69 -13.75 23.01
CA PRO A 253 -7.42 -14.67 21.90
C PRO A 253 -8.74 -15.31 21.42
N PRO A 254 -8.70 -16.07 20.31
CA PRO A 254 -9.85 -16.86 19.90
C PRO A 254 -10.29 -17.79 21.02
N LEU A 255 -11.60 -17.96 21.20
CA LEU A 255 -12.11 -19.05 22.01
C LEU A 255 -11.54 -20.36 21.47
N PRO A 256 -11.08 -21.29 22.33
CA PRO A 256 -10.69 -22.61 21.89
C PRO A 256 -11.84 -23.20 21.07
N GLU A 257 -11.56 -23.75 19.87
CA GLU A 257 -12.57 -24.52 19.17
C GLU A 257 -13.04 -25.64 20.11
N PRO A 258 -14.36 -25.90 20.21
CA PRO A 258 -14.84 -27.00 21.03
C PRO A 258 -14.11 -28.27 20.60
N GLU A 259 -13.53 -28.99 21.56
CA GLU A 259 -12.90 -30.29 21.30
C GLU A 259 -13.87 -31.13 20.49
N VAL A 260 -13.57 -31.33 19.20
CA VAL A 260 -14.31 -32.27 18.38
C VAL A 260 -13.93 -33.64 18.94
N ASP A 261 -14.88 -34.25 19.65
CA ASP A 261 -14.75 -35.62 20.15
C ASP A 261 -14.27 -36.50 18.99
N GLU A 262 -13.02 -36.99 19.09
CA GLU A 262 -12.32 -37.74 18.04
C GLU A 262 -13.06 -39.04 17.64
N THR A 263 -14.11 -39.41 18.37
CA THR A 263 -14.95 -40.57 18.09
C THR A 263 -15.89 -40.40 16.87
N MET A 264 -16.09 -39.19 16.34
CA MET A 264 -16.97 -38.95 15.18
C MET A 264 -16.23 -38.56 13.89
N ALA A 265 -14.90 -38.44 13.91
CA ALA A 265 -14.08 -38.06 12.75
C ALA A 265 -13.20 -39.22 12.23
N SER A 266 -13.78 -40.41 12.07
CA SER A 266 -13.13 -41.53 11.38
C SER A 266 -13.76 -41.78 10.01
N ALA A 267 -13.64 -40.80 9.10
CA ALA A 267 -13.90 -41.01 7.68
C ALA A 267 -13.16 -40.03 6.77
N SER A 268 -11.84 -39.85 6.95
CA SER A 268 -10.86 -39.66 5.86
C SER A 268 -9.42 -39.47 6.40
N LEU A 269 -8.59 -40.51 6.17
CA LEU A 269 -7.12 -40.51 6.19
C LEU A 269 -6.59 -39.43 5.20
N ASN A 270 -5.44 -38.76 5.30
CA ASN A 270 -4.14 -39.05 5.90
C ASN A 270 -3.27 -37.76 5.89
N SER A 271 -2.65 -37.38 7.02
CA SER A 271 -1.20 -37.17 7.14
C SER A 271 -0.88 -36.91 8.62
N GLY A 272 -0.53 -37.98 9.33
CA GLY A 272 -0.24 -37.93 10.76
C GLY A 272 1.13 -37.33 11.09
N LEU A 273 1.24 -36.85 12.33
CA LEU A 273 2.31 -37.16 13.27
C LEU A 273 1.87 -36.64 14.66
N LEU A 274 1.62 -37.58 15.59
CA LEU A 274 1.44 -37.32 17.02
C LEU A 274 2.77 -36.86 17.63
N PRO A 275 2.75 -36.08 18.74
CA PRO A 275 3.89 -35.29 19.18
C PRO A 275 4.98 -36.17 19.81
N ASN A 276 6.12 -36.24 19.14
CA ASN A 276 7.35 -36.77 19.71
C ASN A 276 8.06 -35.65 20.50
N THR A 277 8.50 -35.94 21.71
CA THR A 277 9.36 -35.05 22.51
C THR A 277 10.62 -34.70 21.71
N GLN A 278 10.74 -33.50 21.16
CA GLN A 278 11.91 -33.11 20.36
C GLN A 278 12.35 -31.66 20.57
N ASP A 279 13.56 -31.55 21.11
CA ASP A 279 14.68 -30.74 20.63
C ASP A 279 14.34 -29.36 20.03
N THR A 280 14.53 -28.31 20.83
CA THR A 280 14.31 -26.89 20.45
C THR A 280 15.34 -26.33 19.46
N ARG A 281 16.14 -27.17 18.78
CA ARG A 281 17.24 -26.72 17.92
C ARG A 281 16.96 -26.70 16.43
N ASN A 282 15.81 -27.19 15.94
CA ASN A 282 15.44 -27.10 14.52
C ASN A 282 13.92 -27.04 14.34
N ASP A 283 13.31 -25.92 14.71
CA ASP A 283 11.96 -25.61 14.26
C ASP A 283 12.01 -24.94 12.89
N ASN A 284 11.60 -25.67 11.84
CA ASN A 284 11.56 -25.18 10.47
C ASN A 284 10.26 -24.43 10.13
N ARG A 285 9.34 -24.24 11.09
CA ARG A 285 8.11 -23.46 10.86
C ARG A 285 8.46 -21.99 10.62
N PRO A 286 7.77 -21.30 9.68
CA PRO A 286 8.01 -19.89 9.44
C PRO A 286 7.64 -19.08 10.69
N LEU A 287 8.39 -18.01 10.93
CA LEU A 287 8.09 -17.05 11.99
C LEU A 287 6.77 -16.33 11.67
N PRO A 288 5.86 -16.18 12.64
CA PRO A 288 4.64 -15.40 12.45
C PRO A 288 5.01 -13.96 12.13
N THR A 289 4.28 -13.35 11.20
CA THR A 289 4.50 -11.97 10.75
C THR A 289 3.17 -11.28 10.50
N ASN A 290 3.08 -10.01 10.85
CA ASN A 290 1.91 -9.19 10.54
C ASN A 290 2.35 -7.76 10.28
N GLY A 291 1.87 -7.17 9.19
CA GLY A 291 2.15 -5.80 8.81
C GLY A 291 0.95 -4.90 9.07
N ARG A 292 1.19 -3.61 9.31
CA ARG A 292 0.15 -2.59 9.38
C ARG A 292 0.56 -1.39 8.54
N THR A 293 -0.40 -0.89 7.75
CA THR A 293 -0.30 0.42 7.11
C THR A 293 -1.33 1.36 7.71
N ALA A 294 -0.99 2.64 7.88
CA ALA A 294 -1.92 3.72 8.16
C ALA A 294 -1.59 4.93 7.27
N LEU A 295 -2.63 5.58 6.73
CA LEU A 295 -2.53 6.89 6.10
C LEU A 295 -3.68 7.75 6.61
N VAL A 296 -3.34 8.94 7.12
CA VAL A 296 -4.30 9.90 7.66
C VAL A 296 -3.99 11.28 7.12
N ARG A 297 -5.03 11.96 6.62
CA ARG A 297 -4.98 13.33 6.11
C ARG A 297 -5.59 14.28 7.12
N LEU A 298 -4.78 15.21 7.63
CA LEU A 298 -5.15 16.10 8.73
C LEU A 298 -5.00 17.59 8.38
N TYR A 299 -5.73 18.41 9.11
CA TYR A 299 -5.49 19.84 9.24
C TYR A 299 -5.53 20.22 10.72
N SER A 300 -4.51 20.92 11.22
CA SER A 300 -4.45 21.47 12.57
C SER A 300 -4.79 22.96 12.57
N SER A 301 -5.58 23.42 13.54
CA SER A 301 -5.87 24.84 13.73
C SER A 301 -4.76 25.63 14.44
N GLY A 302 -3.63 24.99 14.73
CA GLY A 302 -2.45 25.60 15.35
C GLY A 302 -1.30 24.59 15.48
N PRO A 303 -0.13 25.01 15.96
CA PRO A 303 1.06 24.16 16.08
C PRO A 303 0.79 22.90 16.91
N VAL A 304 1.24 21.73 16.46
CA VAL A 304 1.22 20.46 17.20
C VAL A 304 2.47 19.64 16.96
N TYR A 305 2.86 18.85 17.96
CA TYR A 305 3.93 17.85 17.84
C TYR A 305 3.34 16.45 17.73
N VAL A 306 3.95 15.59 16.92
CA VAL A 306 3.46 14.23 16.66
C VAL A 306 4.56 13.23 16.96
N ALA A 307 4.19 12.08 17.54
CA ALA A 307 5.10 10.96 17.68
C ALA A 307 4.41 9.64 17.38
N SER A 308 5.09 8.78 16.64
CA SER A 308 4.78 7.37 16.40
C SER A 308 5.73 6.52 17.23
N LEU A 309 5.19 5.57 17.97
CA LEU A 309 5.87 4.82 19.02
C LEU A 309 5.52 3.33 18.89
N ALA A 310 6.44 2.47 19.32
CA ALA A 310 6.23 1.03 19.37
C ALA A 310 6.41 0.48 20.78
N MET A 311 5.52 -0.42 21.19
CA MET A 311 5.73 -1.28 22.36
C MET A 311 5.01 -2.62 22.20
N TYR A 312 5.49 -3.67 22.85
CA TYR A 312 4.69 -4.87 23.02
C TYR A 312 3.51 -4.57 23.95
N ALA A 313 2.40 -5.27 23.73
CA ALA A 313 1.21 -5.13 24.54
C ALA A 313 1.55 -5.40 26.01
N PRO A 314 1.22 -4.48 26.94
CA PRO A 314 1.44 -4.71 28.35
C PRO A 314 0.67 -5.94 28.85
N MET A 315 1.26 -6.67 29.80
CA MET A 315 0.59 -7.81 30.43
C MET A 315 -0.35 -7.34 31.54
N ALA A 316 -1.57 -7.85 31.56
CA ALA A 316 -2.53 -7.70 32.67
C ALA A 316 -2.46 -8.86 33.67
N SER A 317 -2.00 -10.02 33.21
CA SER A 317 -1.68 -11.22 33.99
C SER A 317 -0.59 -12.00 33.25
N GLU A 318 -0.11 -13.14 33.75
CA GLU A 318 0.94 -13.93 33.09
C GLU A 318 0.61 -14.36 31.65
N VAL A 319 -0.69 -14.49 31.31
CA VAL A 319 -1.15 -15.01 30.01
C VAL A 319 -2.02 -14.04 29.22
N HIS A 320 -2.43 -12.90 29.79
CA HIS A 320 -3.31 -11.95 29.11
C HIS A 320 -2.60 -10.61 28.85
N GLU A 321 -2.47 -10.27 27.58
CA GLU A 321 -2.11 -8.94 27.11
C GLU A 321 -3.30 -7.96 27.25
N ARG A 322 -3.00 -6.67 27.36
CA ARG A 322 -4.00 -5.59 27.35
C ARG A 322 -3.61 -4.45 26.41
N VAL A 323 -4.60 -3.63 26.08
CA VAL A 323 -4.41 -2.40 25.31
C VAL A 323 -3.53 -1.42 26.10
N PRO A 324 -2.48 -0.83 25.50
CA PRO A 324 -1.67 0.16 26.17
C PRO A 324 -2.42 1.46 26.51
N THR A 325 -1.93 2.15 27.53
CA THR A 325 -2.47 3.42 28.03
C THR A 325 -1.67 4.61 27.51
N LEU A 326 -2.29 5.80 27.49
CA LEU A 326 -1.58 7.05 27.16
C LEU A 326 -0.36 7.30 28.06
N ARG A 327 -0.43 6.91 29.34
CA ARG A 327 0.70 7.06 30.27
C ARG A 327 1.90 6.21 29.86
N GLU A 328 1.66 4.98 29.39
CA GLU A 328 2.72 4.11 28.90
C GLU A 328 3.33 4.64 27.61
N TRP A 329 2.50 5.17 26.68
CA TRP A 329 3.00 5.87 25.50
C TRP A 329 3.84 7.10 25.84
N ALA A 330 3.42 7.91 26.82
CA ALA A 330 4.20 9.04 27.29
C ALA A 330 5.53 8.61 27.94
N ASN A 331 5.56 7.46 28.62
CA ASN A 331 6.80 6.90 29.14
C ASN A 331 7.73 6.45 28.01
N ILE A 332 7.23 5.79 26.96
CA ILE A 332 8.05 5.44 25.78
C ILE A 332 8.61 6.72 25.15
N LEU A 333 7.76 7.73 24.90
CA LEU A 333 8.17 8.99 24.31
C LEU A 333 9.31 9.67 25.09
N THR A 334 9.22 9.70 26.42
CA THR A 334 10.13 10.52 27.25
C THR A 334 11.37 9.76 27.75
N GLN A 335 11.32 8.43 27.82
CA GLN A 335 12.35 7.62 28.49
C GLN A 335 13.10 6.65 27.55
N LYS A 336 12.62 6.41 26.33
CA LYS A 336 13.22 5.42 25.41
C LYS A 336 13.84 6.11 24.20
N GLY A 337 14.89 5.48 23.67
CA GLY A 337 15.46 5.83 22.38
C GLY A 337 14.66 5.27 21.21
N LEU A 338 15.29 5.24 20.04
CA LEU A 338 14.67 4.74 18.81
C LEU A 338 14.31 3.24 18.92
N ALA A 339 13.16 2.87 18.37
CA ALA A 339 12.77 1.49 18.16
C ALA A 339 13.71 0.80 17.16
N GLY A 340 13.84 -0.52 17.27
CA GLY A 340 14.84 -1.29 16.53
C GLY A 340 14.38 -2.68 16.07
N PRO A 341 15.24 -3.41 15.36
CA PRO A 341 16.59 -3.00 14.92
C PRO A 341 16.53 -1.92 13.83
N ARG A 342 17.50 -1.00 13.79
CA ARG A 342 17.60 0.03 12.74
C ARG A 342 18.04 -0.57 11.40
N ASP A 343 17.62 0.03 10.30
CA ASP A 343 18.02 -0.36 8.95
C ASP A 343 19.47 0.03 8.63
N TYR A 344 19.98 -0.40 7.47
CA TYR A 344 21.27 0.08 6.97
C TYR A 344 21.23 1.60 6.74
N PRO A 345 22.24 2.35 7.20
CA PRO A 345 22.33 3.78 6.93
C PRO A 345 22.32 4.07 5.42
N PRO A 346 21.65 5.14 4.98
CA PRO A 346 21.60 5.49 3.56
C PRO A 346 22.93 6.03 3.06
N THR A 347 23.19 5.82 1.77
CA THR A 347 24.26 6.48 1.03
C THR A 347 23.89 7.95 0.82
N PRO A 348 24.79 8.91 1.09
CA PRO A 348 24.58 10.31 0.72
C PRO A 348 24.31 10.47 -0.78
N PRO A 349 23.31 11.27 -1.21
CA PRO A 349 22.98 11.44 -2.62
C PRO A 349 24.10 12.05 -3.47
N ASP A 350 25.00 12.80 -2.84
CA ASP A 350 26.18 13.44 -3.44
C ASP A 350 27.42 12.55 -3.39
N ALA A 351 27.32 11.30 -2.93
CA ALA A 351 28.44 10.38 -2.89
C ALA A 351 28.88 9.99 -4.32
N GLU A 352 30.12 10.35 -4.68
CA GLU A 352 30.70 10.03 -6.00
C GLU A 352 31.10 8.56 -6.15
N HIS A 353 31.34 7.86 -5.04
CA HIS A 353 31.84 6.48 -5.03
C HIS A 353 31.08 5.62 -4.02
N PHE A 354 30.42 4.58 -4.50
CA PHE A 354 29.75 3.56 -3.70
C PHE A 354 29.72 2.22 -4.44
N SER A 355 29.81 1.11 -3.72
CA SER A 355 29.65 -0.23 -4.32
C SER A 355 28.18 -0.59 -4.55
N ARG A 356 27.32 -0.14 -3.63
CA ARG A 356 25.86 -0.25 -3.69
C ARG A 356 25.26 1.01 -3.09
N PHE A 357 24.34 1.64 -3.80
CA PHE A 357 23.59 2.78 -3.29
C PHE A 357 22.48 2.28 -2.35
N PHE A 358 22.50 2.73 -1.10
CA PHE A 358 21.46 2.44 -0.13
C PHE A 358 20.54 3.66 0.01
N TYR A 359 19.31 3.55 -0.49
CA TYR A 359 18.31 4.61 -0.33
C TYR A 359 17.91 4.84 1.13
N GLY A 360 17.93 3.78 1.95
CA GLY A 360 17.44 3.81 3.33
C GLY A 360 15.92 3.82 3.44
N ARG A 361 15.40 3.44 4.61
CA ARG A 361 13.99 3.61 4.97
C ARG A 361 13.74 5.06 5.42
N VAL A 362 12.51 5.52 5.26
CA VAL A 362 12.13 6.92 5.58
C VAL A 362 11.62 6.99 7.02
N ALA A 363 12.27 7.79 7.87
CA ALA A 363 11.64 8.31 9.08
C ALA A 363 11.96 9.80 9.27
N GLY A 364 10.92 10.63 9.20
CA GLY A 364 11.05 12.07 9.29
C GLY A 364 9.82 12.81 8.80
N VAL A 365 9.98 14.11 8.58
CA VAL A 365 9.00 14.98 7.94
C VAL A 365 9.44 15.20 6.50
N ALA A 366 8.72 14.56 5.58
CA ALA A 366 8.89 14.74 4.15
C ALA A 366 8.01 15.89 3.64
N GLN A 367 8.38 16.50 2.52
CA GLN A 367 7.52 17.42 1.77
C GLN A 367 6.83 16.68 0.63
N GLY A 368 5.52 16.89 0.47
CA GLY A 368 4.74 16.44 -0.68
C GLY A 368 3.72 15.36 -0.34
N SER A 369 2.44 15.69 -0.41
CA SER A 369 1.31 14.76 -0.27
C SER A 369 0.69 14.36 -1.62
N GLN A 370 0.96 15.15 -2.66
CA GLN A 370 0.43 14.93 -4.01
C GLN A 370 1.37 15.47 -5.09
N TRP A 371 1.29 14.86 -6.27
CA TRP A 371 1.89 15.34 -7.51
C TRP A 371 0.77 15.61 -8.51
N VAL A 372 0.56 16.88 -8.87
CA VAL A 372 -0.47 17.27 -9.85
C VAL A 372 0.19 17.72 -11.13
N ALA A 373 -0.21 17.15 -12.27
CA ALA A 373 0.38 17.45 -13.55
C ALA A 373 -0.66 17.44 -14.69
N THR A 374 -0.50 18.37 -15.64
CA THR A 374 -1.10 18.27 -16.97
C THR A 374 0.02 18.04 -17.96
N LEU A 375 0.00 16.88 -18.62
CA LEU A 375 1.04 16.43 -19.54
C LEU A 375 0.73 17.03 -20.91
N THR A 376 1.53 17.98 -21.38
CA THR A 376 1.35 18.66 -22.67
C THR A 376 2.64 18.61 -23.49
N ASP A 377 2.56 18.92 -24.79
CA ASP A 377 3.73 18.94 -25.69
C ASP A 377 4.79 19.96 -25.25
N SER A 378 4.35 21.05 -24.62
CA SER A 378 5.20 22.10 -24.04
C SER A 378 4.45 22.86 -22.95
N ALA A 379 5.16 23.69 -22.18
CA ALA A 379 4.56 24.53 -21.14
C ALA A 379 3.51 25.54 -21.67
N GLN A 380 3.53 25.85 -22.98
CA GLN A 380 2.59 26.76 -23.63
C GLN A 380 1.48 26.01 -24.39
N SER A 381 1.61 24.69 -24.57
CA SER A 381 0.59 23.87 -25.23
C SER A 381 -0.54 23.52 -24.25
N ASN A 382 -1.75 23.38 -24.77
CA ASN A 382 -2.91 22.83 -24.06
C ASN A 382 -3.28 21.41 -24.52
N ALA A 383 -2.39 20.77 -25.29
CA ALA A 383 -2.60 19.44 -25.86
C ALA A 383 -1.35 18.58 -25.67
N LEU A 384 -1.59 17.27 -25.61
CA LEU A 384 -0.59 16.23 -25.72
C LEU A 384 -0.81 15.51 -27.05
N THR A 385 0.05 15.78 -28.02
CA THR A 385 -0.04 15.16 -29.34
C THR A 385 0.31 13.68 -29.22
N ILE A 386 -0.56 12.81 -29.74
CA ILE A 386 -0.31 11.37 -29.76
C ILE A 386 0.91 11.06 -30.64
N PRO A 387 1.70 10.03 -30.32
CA PRO A 387 2.86 9.68 -31.14
C PRO A 387 2.43 9.18 -32.52
N ALA A 388 3.37 9.12 -33.47
CA ALA A 388 3.11 8.54 -34.79
C ALA A 388 2.68 7.06 -34.67
N SER A 389 2.01 6.54 -35.69
CA SER A 389 1.59 5.13 -35.75
C SER A 389 2.78 4.19 -35.52
N GLY A 390 2.67 3.29 -34.55
CA GLY A 390 3.73 2.36 -34.13
C GLY A 390 4.80 2.98 -33.22
N GLN A 391 4.64 4.23 -32.81
CA GLN A 391 5.56 4.94 -31.92
C GLN A 391 4.93 5.15 -30.54
N ARG A 392 5.78 5.42 -29.56
CA ARG A 392 5.40 5.60 -28.15
C ARG A 392 6.34 6.57 -27.44
N PHE A 393 5.87 7.15 -26.34
CA PHE A 393 6.70 7.87 -25.38
C PHE A 393 6.22 7.56 -23.97
N SER A 394 7.10 7.78 -22.99
CA SER A 394 6.86 7.45 -21.59
C SER A 394 7.18 8.63 -20.69
N TYR A 395 6.43 8.80 -19.60
CA TYR A 395 6.76 9.71 -18.50
C TYR A 395 7.22 8.90 -17.30
N ALA A 396 8.39 9.23 -16.75
CA ALA A 396 8.91 8.56 -15.56
C ALA A 396 8.08 8.90 -14.32
N LEU A 397 7.88 7.93 -13.42
CA LEU A 397 7.07 8.04 -12.21
C LEU A 397 7.89 7.60 -10.98
N SER A 398 7.85 8.40 -9.92
CA SER A 398 8.49 8.12 -8.63
C SER A 398 10.01 7.91 -8.72
N THR A 399 10.68 8.66 -9.59
CA THR A 399 12.14 8.58 -9.77
C THR A 399 12.95 8.96 -8.52
N LEU A 400 14.13 8.36 -8.41
CA LEU A 400 15.05 8.47 -7.27
C LEU A 400 16.42 9.01 -7.72
N ASP A 401 17.27 9.38 -6.76
CA ASP A 401 18.69 9.61 -7.03
C ASP A 401 19.31 8.35 -7.68
N HIS A 402 20.04 8.53 -8.78
CA HIS A 402 20.63 7.47 -9.62
C HIS A 402 19.63 6.49 -10.27
N ASN A 403 18.33 6.81 -10.27
CA ASN A 403 17.28 6.00 -10.90
C ASN A 403 16.15 6.92 -11.41
N THR A 404 16.45 7.62 -12.49
CA THR A 404 15.59 8.59 -13.19
C THR A 404 15.17 8.13 -14.59
N PHE A 405 15.59 6.94 -15.03
CA PHE A 405 15.50 6.48 -16.42
C PHE A 405 16.16 7.47 -17.39
N GLY A 406 17.30 8.02 -16.99
CA GLY A 406 18.05 9.03 -17.76
C GLY A 406 17.40 10.42 -17.84
N THR A 407 16.21 10.63 -17.26
CA THR A 407 15.53 11.94 -17.34
C THR A 407 16.21 13.03 -16.49
N GLY A 408 17.08 12.65 -15.55
CA GLY A 408 17.71 13.54 -14.58
C GLY A 408 16.75 14.14 -13.54
N GLN A 409 15.44 13.86 -13.63
CA GLN A 409 14.45 14.37 -12.71
C GLN A 409 14.35 13.45 -11.49
N ILE A 410 14.58 14.00 -10.30
CA ILE A 410 14.31 13.31 -9.03
C ILE A 410 12.92 13.71 -8.54
N GLN A 411 12.02 12.73 -8.39
CA GLN A 411 10.67 12.96 -7.87
C GLN A 411 10.55 12.68 -6.37
N SER A 412 11.54 12.03 -5.75
CA SER A 412 11.57 11.76 -4.31
C SER A 412 11.44 13.04 -3.48
N GLY A 413 10.46 13.08 -2.58
CA GLY A 413 10.18 14.26 -1.76
C GLY A 413 11.35 14.71 -0.88
N PRO A 414 11.67 16.01 -0.81
CA PRO A 414 12.68 16.51 0.12
C PRO A 414 12.32 16.21 1.58
N MET A 415 13.33 15.95 2.42
CA MET A 415 13.14 15.82 3.87
C MET A 415 13.33 17.18 4.54
N VAL A 416 12.31 17.67 5.24
CA VAL A 416 12.34 18.89 6.05
C VAL A 416 13.05 18.64 7.38
N SER A 417 12.85 17.45 7.95
CA SER A 417 13.58 16.96 9.12
C SER A 417 13.63 15.43 9.07
N ARG A 418 14.74 14.80 9.46
CA ARG A 418 14.94 13.35 9.38
C ARG A 418 15.90 12.86 10.46
N TYR A 419 15.84 11.57 10.78
CA TYR A 419 16.92 10.95 11.55
C TYR A 419 18.16 10.73 10.67
N PRO A 420 19.39 10.89 11.21
CA PRO A 420 20.62 10.76 10.44
C PRO A 420 20.80 9.43 9.72
N ASP A 421 20.30 8.34 10.32
CA ASP A 421 20.37 6.97 9.80
C ASP A 421 19.24 6.59 8.83
N THR A 422 18.41 7.56 8.43
CA THR A 422 17.27 7.36 7.54
C THR A 422 17.40 8.14 6.25
N ALA A 423 16.65 7.72 5.22
CA ALA A 423 16.70 8.22 3.86
C ALA A 423 16.84 9.75 3.74
N TYR A 424 17.69 10.19 2.80
CA TYR A 424 17.90 11.62 2.52
C TYR A 424 16.72 12.28 1.81
N ARG A 425 15.88 11.48 1.13
CA ARG A 425 14.63 11.90 0.51
C ARG A 425 13.53 10.88 0.83
N ALA A 426 12.28 11.23 0.61
CA ALA A 426 11.13 10.33 0.71
C ALA A 426 11.10 9.36 -0.48
N HIS A 427 12.08 8.47 -0.58
CA HIS A 427 12.18 7.51 -1.68
C HIS A 427 10.93 6.62 -1.74
N GLY A 428 10.46 6.39 -2.97
CA GLY A 428 9.20 5.69 -3.22
C GLY A 428 7.96 6.57 -3.05
N ASN A 429 8.04 7.76 -2.44
CA ASN A 429 6.90 8.68 -2.33
C ASN A 429 5.62 7.98 -1.80
N TYR A 430 5.77 7.09 -0.83
CA TYR A 430 4.66 6.28 -0.32
C TYR A 430 3.51 7.15 0.21
N GLY A 431 2.31 6.90 -0.30
CA GLY A 431 1.11 7.69 0.00
C GLY A 431 0.95 8.97 -0.82
N VAL A 432 1.93 9.37 -1.64
CA VAL A 432 1.78 10.51 -2.55
C VAL A 432 0.73 10.20 -3.60
N HIS A 433 -0.24 11.12 -3.74
CA HIS A 433 -1.29 11.04 -4.74
C HIS A 433 -0.82 11.65 -6.06
N TYR A 434 -0.60 10.82 -7.07
CA TYR A 434 -0.35 11.28 -8.43
C TYR A 434 -1.68 11.54 -9.12
N ASN A 435 -1.85 12.74 -9.65
CA ASN A 435 -3.04 13.21 -10.35
C ASN A 435 -2.63 13.79 -11.71
N LEU A 436 -2.72 12.95 -12.75
CA LEU A 436 -2.13 13.21 -14.05
C LEU A 436 -3.22 13.39 -15.11
N ALA A 437 -3.26 14.55 -15.75
CA ALA A 437 -4.16 14.85 -16.86
C ALA A 437 -3.39 14.78 -18.20
N LEU A 438 -3.94 14.04 -19.16
CA LEU A 438 -3.40 13.83 -20.50
C LEU A 438 -4.44 14.34 -21.52
N PRO A 439 -4.39 15.62 -21.94
CA PRO A 439 -5.24 16.18 -22.98
C PRO A 439 -4.82 15.66 -24.38
N LEU A 440 -5.04 14.37 -24.64
CA LEU A 440 -4.60 13.71 -25.88
C LEU A 440 -5.21 14.37 -27.11
N HIS A 441 -4.41 14.58 -28.14
CA HIS A 441 -4.82 15.17 -29.42
C HIS A 441 -4.31 14.35 -30.60
N ASN A 442 -5.23 13.91 -31.46
CA ASN A 442 -4.90 13.30 -32.73
C ASN A 442 -4.70 14.38 -33.80
N ASN A 443 -3.45 14.80 -34.00
CA ASN A 443 -3.09 15.79 -35.02
C ASN A 443 -3.00 15.22 -36.45
N THR A 444 -3.34 13.94 -36.65
CA THR A 444 -3.27 13.29 -37.96
C THR A 444 -4.59 13.42 -38.73
N ASN A 445 -4.55 13.18 -40.04
CA ASN A 445 -5.74 13.14 -40.89
C ASN A 445 -6.39 11.74 -40.94
N GLN A 446 -5.98 10.82 -40.07
CA GLN A 446 -6.51 9.45 -40.01
C GLN A 446 -6.96 9.09 -38.59
N PRO A 447 -7.95 8.19 -38.44
CA PRO A 447 -8.28 7.69 -37.12
C PRO A 447 -7.15 6.80 -36.58
N GLN A 448 -6.76 7.01 -35.31
CA GLN A 448 -5.67 6.33 -34.62
C GLN A 448 -6.19 5.52 -33.43
N ASP A 449 -5.55 4.39 -33.14
CA ASP A 449 -5.80 3.63 -31.92
C ASP A 449 -4.70 3.93 -30.90
N VAL A 450 -5.07 4.55 -29.78
CA VAL A 450 -4.15 5.07 -28.79
C VAL A 450 -4.35 4.34 -27.48
N VAL A 451 -3.26 3.92 -26.85
CA VAL A 451 -3.27 3.26 -25.53
C VAL A 451 -2.52 4.10 -24.51
N VAL A 452 -3.00 4.06 -23.26
CA VAL A 452 -2.24 4.52 -22.10
C VAL A 452 -2.00 3.33 -21.19
N ALA A 453 -0.74 3.08 -20.83
CA ALA A 453 -0.33 1.95 -20.02
C ALA A 453 0.57 2.41 -18.86
N PHE A 454 0.50 1.72 -17.73
CA PHE A 454 1.42 1.87 -16.62
C PHE A 454 2.37 0.67 -16.65
N GLU A 455 3.68 0.89 -16.60
CA GLU A 455 4.67 -0.16 -16.89
C GLU A 455 5.83 -0.13 -15.88
N THR A 456 6.50 -1.28 -15.73
CA THR A 456 7.62 -1.46 -14.80
C THR A 456 8.84 -1.98 -15.56
N PRO A 457 9.53 -1.13 -16.34
CA PRO A 457 10.76 -1.51 -17.03
C PRO A 457 11.89 -1.81 -16.03
N ILE A 458 12.99 -2.36 -16.54
CA ILE A 458 14.24 -2.47 -15.78
C ILE A 458 14.80 -1.07 -15.58
N GLN A 459 15.25 -0.78 -14.36
CA GLN A 459 16.02 0.42 -14.02
C GLN A 459 17.29 0.49 -14.87
N ASP A 460 17.45 1.60 -15.59
CA ASP A 460 18.61 1.89 -16.42
C ASP A 460 18.79 3.41 -16.48
N GLU A 461 19.88 3.91 -15.90
CA GLU A 461 20.14 5.36 -15.81
C GLU A 461 20.85 5.90 -17.06
N ASP A 462 21.54 5.02 -17.80
CA ASP A 462 22.35 5.40 -18.96
C ASP A 462 21.53 5.43 -20.27
N GLN A 463 20.25 5.06 -20.21
CA GLN A 463 19.36 4.87 -21.35
C GLN A 463 18.23 5.91 -21.35
N GLU A 464 18.37 6.97 -22.16
CA GLU A 464 17.37 8.06 -22.25
C GLU A 464 16.29 7.82 -23.34
N ASP A 465 16.63 7.09 -24.40
CA ASP A 465 15.79 6.91 -25.60
C ASP A 465 15.24 5.48 -25.80
N ALA A 466 15.25 4.67 -24.75
CA ALA A 466 14.62 3.36 -24.76
C ALA A 466 14.23 2.91 -23.34
N LEU A 467 13.36 1.92 -23.27
CA LEU A 467 13.10 1.18 -22.04
C LEU A 467 13.36 -0.30 -22.27
N THR A 468 13.95 -0.97 -21.28
CA THR A 468 14.23 -2.41 -21.33
C THR A 468 13.25 -3.18 -20.45
N PHE A 469 12.65 -4.23 -21.02
CA PHE A 469 11.73 -5.15 -20.36
C PHE A 469 12.32 -6.57 -20.32
N LEU A 470 11.66 -7.49 -19.63
CA LEU A 470 12.05 -8.90 -19.50
C LEU A 470 10.94 -9.80 -20.01
N GLU A 471 11.31 -10.80 -20.82
CA GLU A 471 10.39 -11.83 -21.31
C GLU A 471 10.89 -13.25 -20.93
N PRO A 472 10.19 -13.98 -20.03
CA PRO A 472 9.14 -13.47 -19.14
C PRO A 472 9.71 -12.47 -18.10
N PRO A 473 8.86 -11.64 -17.45
CA PRO A 473 9.28 -10.79 -16.34
C PRO A 473 9.91 -11.58 -15.20
N GLU A 474 10.80 -10.96 -14.43
CA GLU A 474 11.39 -11.57 -13.24
C GLU A 474 10.30 -11.81 -12.19
N ASP A 475 10.32 -12.94 -11.48
CA ASP A 475 9.31 -13.22 -10.44
C ASP A 475 9.58 -12.42 -9.15
N ARG A 476 9.50 -11.11 -9.29
CA ARG A 476 9.75 -10.12 -8.24
C ARG A 476 8.80 -8.95 -8.45
N ILE A 477 7.89 -8.78 -7.50
CA ILE A 477 6.88 -7.72 -7.53
C ILE A 477 7.55 -6.37 -7.26
N PHE A 478 7.28 -5.40 -8.12
CA PHE A 478 7.80 -4.04 -8.08
C PHE A 478 6.69 -3.00 -7.90
N PHE A 479 5.46 -3.32 -8.31
CA PHE A 479 4.33 -2.45 -8.04
C PHE A 479 3.09 -3.26 -7.69
N ARG A 480 2.40 -2.86 -6.62
CA ARG A 480 1.14 -3.47 -6.20
C ARG A 480 0.18 -2.41 -5.69
N GLY A 481 -0.75 -1.97 -6.52
CA GLY A 481 -1.56 -0.78 -6.21
C GLY A 481 -2.78 -0.60 -7.10
N THR A 482 -3.65 0.30 -6.67
CA THR A 482 -4.86 0.65 -7.45
C THR A 482 -4.62 1.90 -8.27
N VAL A 483 -4.98 1.84 -9.55
CA VAL A 483 -4.97 2.97 -10.49
C VAL A 483 -6.39 3.28 -10.94
N LEU A 484 -6.76 4.54 -10.90
CA LEU A 484 -8.02 5.08 -11.42
C LEU A 484 -7.75 5.76 -12.76
N VAL A 485 -8.51 5.40 -13.79
CA VAL A 485 -8.50 6.07 -15.08
C VAL A 485 -9.88 6.65 -15.38
N ARG A 486 -9.93 7.93 -15.76
CA ARG A 486 -11.14 8.63 -16.21
C ARG A 486 -10.95 9.14 -17.63
N TYR A 487 -11.94 8.93 -18.48
CA TYR A 487 -11.90 9.35 -19.88
C TYR A 487 -13.31 9.40 -20.47
N MET A 488 -13.46 10.00 -21.64
CA MET A 488 -14.69 9.89 -22.45
C MET A 488 -14.54 8.75 -23.44
N ASP A 489 -15.50 7.83 -23.50
CA ASP A 489 -15.49 6.78 -24.52
C ASP A 489 -15.89 7.28 -25.92
N SER A 490 -16.03 6.37 -26.88
CA SER A 490 -16.40 6.69 -28.26
C SER A 490 -17.80 7.29 -28.41
N TRP A 491 -18.68 7.10 -27.42
CA TRP A 491 -20.03 7.66 -27.37
C TRP A 491 -20.10 8.93 -26.53
N ASN A 492 -18.93 9.46 -26.13
CA ASN A 492 -18.79 10.62 -25.26
C ASN A 492 -19.41 10.41 -23.86
N ILE A 493 -19.46 9.16 -23.40
CA ILE A 493 -19.94 8.82 -22.07
C ILE A 493 -18.73 8.86 -21.11
N PRO A 494 -18.84 9.57 -19.96
CA PRO A 494 -17.80 9.57 -18.95
C PRO A 494 -17.58 8.17 -18.37
N GLN A 495 -16.34 7.70 -18.44
CA GLN A 495 -15.90 6.45 -17.85
C GLN A 495 -15.01 6.74 -16.63
N ALA A 496 -15.16 5.92 -15.59
CA ALA A 496 -14.26 5.87 -14.45
C ALA A 496 -13.97 4.41 -14.13
N ARG A 497 -12.73 3.98 -14.36
CA ARG A 497 -12.30 2.59 -14.23
C ARG A 497 -11.19 2.48 -13.20
N TYR A 498 -11.33 1.52 -12.30
CA TYR A 498 -10.33 1.20 -11.31
C TYR A 498 -9.69 -0.14 -11.68
N PHE A 499 -8.37 -0.19 -11.63
CA PHE A 499 -7.57 -1.39 -11.86
C PHE A 499 -6.67 -1.63 -10.66
N HIS A 500 -6.61 -2.86 -10.17
CA HIS A 500 -5.54 -3.30 -9.30
C HIS A 500 -4.43 -3.88 -10.17
N LEU A 501 -3.23 -3.34 -10.06
CA LEU A 501 -2.07 -3.78 -10.81
C LEU A 501 -1.11 -4.54 -9.88
N VAL A 502 -0.58 -5.66 -10.36
CA VAL A 502 0.54 -6.40 -9.76
C VAL A 502 1.63 -6.53 -10.80
N GLN A 503 2.56 -5.58 -10.83
CA GLN A 503 3.64 -5.59 -11.81
C GLN A 503 4.92 -6.15 -11.23
N ARG A 504 5.53 -7.03 -12.02
CA ARG A 504 6.85 -7.61 -11.81
C ARG A 504 7.94 -6.72 -12.41
N ARG A 505 9.19 -6.91 -11.98
CA ARG A 505 10.34 -6.23 -12.55
C ARG A 505 10.50 -6.58 -14.04
N GLY A 506 10.67 -5.55 -14.87
CA GLY A 506 10.80 -5.72 -16.32
C GLY A 506 9.48 -6.03 -17.02
N GLN A 507 8.32 -5.81 -16.39
CA GLN A 507 7.03 -6.11 -16.98
C GLN A 507 6.48 -4.94 -17.82
N GLU A 508 6.17 -5.22 -19.09
CA GLU A 508 5.35 -4.35 -19.94
C GLU A 508 3.89 -4.37 -19.45
N GLY A 509 3.25 -3.21 -19.46
CA GLY A 509 1.92 -3.03 -18.86
C GLY A 509 0.78 -3.36 -19.81
N GLU A 510 -0.34 -3.86 -19.28
CA GLU A 510 -1.58 -3.94 -20.03
C GLU A 510 -2.22 -2.54 -20.20
N PRO A 511 -2.90 -2.25 -21.33
CA PRO A 511 -3.56 -0.97 -21.54
C PRO A 511 -4.63 -0.67 -20.48
N LEU A 512 -4.45 0.42 -19.74
CA LEU A 512 -5.47 0.95 -18.82
C LEU A 512 -6.64 1.56 -19.59
N VAL A 513 -6.36 2.12 -20.76
CA VAL A 513 -7.35 2.63 -21.70
C VAL A 513 -6.90 2.36 -23.14
N ARG A 514 -7.87 2.09 -24.02
CA ARG A 514 -7.69 2.06 -25.47
C ARG A 514 -8.73 2.95 -26.11
N LEU A 515 -8.29 3.91 -26.93
CA LEU A 515 -9.11 4.94 -27.52
C LEU A 515 -8.95 4.92 -29.05
N ARG A 516 -10.07 4.79 -29.77
CA ARG A 516 -10.13 5.13 -31.19
C ARG A 516 -10.33 6.64 -31.31
N MET A 517 -9.33 7.38 -31.77
CA MET A 517 -9.36 8.84 -31.93
C MET A 517 -9.50 9.19 -33.41
N GLN A 518 -10.57 9.88 -33.79
CA GLN A 518 -10.78 10.40 -35.15
C GLN A 518 -9.79 11.53 -35.47
N PRO A 519 -9.63 11.91 -36.76
CA PRO A 519 -8.80 13.04 -37.15
C PRO A 519 -9.18 14.33 -36.40
N GLY A 520 -8.21 14.99 -35.75
CA GLY A 520 -8.45 16.21 -34.96
C GLY A 520 -9.09 15.99 -33.59
N ASP A 521 -9.39 14.73 -33.21
CA ASP A 521 -10.03 14.44 -31.91
C ASP A 521 -9.16 14.91 -30.75
N ARG A 522 -9.83 15.45 -29.72
CA ARG A 522 -9.26 15.71 -28.40
C ARG A 522 -9.94 14.83 -27.37
N ARG A 523 -9.16 13.99 -26.68
CA ARG A 523 -9.67 13.05 -25.68
C ARG A 523 -8.90 13.24 -24.36
N PRO A 524 -9.46 13.97 -23.38
CA PRO A 524 -8.84 14.05 -22.07
C PRO A 524 -8.88 12.69 -21.39
N VAL A 525 -7.72 12.22 -20.93
CA VAL A 525 -7.56 11.06 -20.06
C VAL A 525 -6.97 11.53 -18.74
N LYS A 526 -7.47 11.01 -17.64
CA LYS A 526 -6.95 11.28 -16.30
C LYS A 526 -6.51 9.99 -15.66
N VAL A 527 -5.29 9.93 -15.13
CA VAL A 527 -4.73 8.79 -14.40
C VAL A 527 -4.42 9.23 -12.98
N GLU A 528 -4.99 8.54 -12.00
CA GLU A 528 -4.85 8.85 -10.57
C GLU A 528 -4.45 7.59 -9.80
N PHE A 529 -3.46 7.70 -8.91
CA PHE A 529 -3.08 6.63 -8.00
C PHE A 529 -2.35 7.19 -6.77
N LEU A 530 -2.43 6.48 -5.64
CA LEU A 530 -1.51 6.72 -4.52
C LEU A 530 -0.38 5.71 -4.62
N TYR A 531 0.87 6.17 -4.54
CA TYR A 531 2.02 5.27 -4.63
C TYR A 531 2.06 4.35 -3.39
N PRO A 532 1.96 3.02 -3.56
CA PRO A 532 1.78 2.10 -2.44
C PRO A 532 3.12 1.83 -1.73
N PRO A 533 3.11 1.52 -0.42
CA PRO A 533 4.33 1.33 0.36
C PRO A 533 5.06 0.01 0.12
N ASP A 534 4.46 -0.88 -0.68
CA ASP A 534 5.02 -2.16 -1.10
C ASP A 534 5.39 -2.13 -2.59
N ALA A 535 5.79 -0.95 -3.08
CA ALA A 535 6.31 -0.76 -4.42
C ALA A 535 7.79 -0.37 -4.38
N THR A 536 8.52 -0.84 -5.40
CA THR A 536 9.90 -0.51 -5.71
C THR A 536 9.89 0.41 -6.93
N PRO A 537 10.17 1.72 -6.78
CA PRO A 537 10.25 2.67 -7.89
C PRO A 537 11.48 2.44 -8.77
N PRO A 538 11.56 3.05 -9.96
CA PRO A 538 10.52 3.86 -10.61
C PRO A 538 9.64 3.04 -11.57
N GLN A 539 8.52 3.63 -11.98
CA GLN A 539 7.63 3.12 -13.03
C GLN A 539 7.49 4.14 -14.15
N VAL A 540 6.77 3.81 -15.22
CA VAL A 540 6.47 4.76 -16.30
C VAL A 540 4.99 4.77 -16.66
N LEU A 541 4.50 5.92 -17.12
CA LEU A 541 3.23 6.05 -17.81
C LEU A 541 3.49 6.25 -19.31
N THR A 542 3.02 5.32 -20.14
CA THR A 542 3.29 5.28 -21.57
C THR A 542 2.05 5.63 -22.38
N VAL A 543 2.24 6.47 -23.40
CA VAL A 543 1.27 6.70 -24.47
C VAL A 543 1.83 6.08 -25.75
N GLU A 544 1.04 5.21 -26.37
CA GLU A 544 1.42 4.57 -27.63
C GLU A 544 0.27 4.70 -28.64
N THR A 545 0.64 4.94 -29.89
CA THR A 545 -0.28 4.80 -31.02
C THR A 545 0.00 3.45 -31.69
N LEU A 546 -0.98 2.54 -31.64
CA LEU A 546 -0.84 1.20 -32.19
C LEU A 546 -0.61 1.23 -33.71
N PRO A 547 0.20 0.32 -34.26
CA PRO A 547 0.38 0.22 -35.70
C PRO A 547 -0.96 -0.12 -36.37
N LYS A 548 -1.14 0.38 -37.59
CA LYS A 548 -2.28 0.00 -38.44
C LYS A 548 -2.24 -1.52 -38.65
N LYS A 549 -3.36 -2.18 -38.34
CA LYS A 549 -3.57 -3.58 -38.70
C LYS A 549 -3.81 -3.74 -40.20
#